data_AF-L5N016-F1
#
_entry.id   AF-L5N016-F1
#
_cell.length_a   1.000
_cell.length_b   1.000
_cell.length_c   1.000
_cell.angle_alpha   90.00
_cell.angle_beta   90.00
_cell.angle_gamma   90.00
#
_symmetry.space_group_name_H-M   'P 1'
#
loop_
_entity.id
_entity.type
_entity.pdbx_description
1 polymer ?
#
loop_
_entity_poly.entity_id
_entity_poly.type
_entity_poly.pdbx_seq_one_letter_code
_entity_poly.pdbx_strand_id
1 'polypeptide(L)'
;MAKVKPPVEKNETVELTFEDLTHEGNGVGKVDGYPLFVPYGLPGETATVKVVKVKKNFGFGKILEVKEASEDRVEPPCDVFYQCGGCQLQHMSYQMQLDMKQKQVKDNMKKIGHLEHVPVHPTIGM
;
A
#
# COMPACT_ATOMS: atom_id res chain seq x y z
N MET A 1 -12.39 -28.57 -0.68
CA MET A 1 -12.37 -27.22 -0.08
C MET A 1 -13.18 -26.30 -0.99
N ALA A 2 -14.32 -25.79 -0.51
CA ALA A 2 -15.20 -24.94 -1.31
C ALA A 2 -14.43 -23.72 -1.85
N LYS A 3 -14.63 -23.36 -3.11
CA LYS A 3 -14.07 -22.14 -3.70
C LYS A 3 -14.77 -20.96 -3.01
N VAL A 4 -14.15 -20.38 -1.99
CA VAL A 4 -14.62 -19.15 -1.38
C VAL A 4 -14.70 -18.10 -2.48
N LYS A 5 -15.90 -17.60 -2.76
CA LYS A 5 -16.10 -16.53 -3.74
C LYS A 5 -15.44 -15.26 -3.15
N PRO A 6 -14.58 -14.56 -3.90
CA PRO A 6 -14.05 -13.27 -3.45
C PRO A 6 -15.20 -12.30 -3.13
N PRO A 7 -15.09 -11.47 -2.08
CA PRO A 7 -16.14 -10.52 -1.69
C PRO A 7 -16.27 -9.33 -2.64
N VAL A 8 -15.43 -9.27 -3.68
CA VAL A 8 -15.40 -8.21 -4.69
C VAL A 8 -15.38 -8.78 -6.10
N GLU A 9 -15.92 -8.01 -7.05
CA GLU A 9 -15.95 -8.35 -8.47
C GLU A 9 -15.10 -7.39 -9.32
N LYS A 10 -14.67 -7.84 -10.49
CA LYS A 10 -13.88 -6.99 -11.41
C LYS A 10 -14.74 -5.82 -11.89
N ASN A 11 -14.17 -4.62 -11.89
CA ASN A 11 -14.78 -3.33 -12.20
C ASN A 11 -15.74 -2.78 -11.14
N GLU A 12 -15.94 -3.49 -10.04
CA GLU A 12 -16.63 -2.95 -8.87
C GLU A 12 -15.85 -1.76 -8.31
N THR A 13 -16.58 -0.79 -7.76
CA THR A 13 -16.00 0.37 -7.08
C THR A 13 -16.33 0.26 -5.60
N VAL A 14 -15.31 0.31 -4.76
CA VAL A 14 -15.42 0.16 -3.30
C VAL A 14 -14.77 1.35 -2.63
N GLU A 15 -15.30 1.75 -1.48
CA GLU A 15 -14.57 2.64 -0.58
C GLU A 15 -13.59 1.78 0.23
N LEU A 16 -12.33 2.21 0.27
CA LEU A 16 -11.26 1.44 0.89
C LEU A 16 -10.41 2.35 1.77
N THR A 17 -10.24 1.95 3.03
CA THR A 17 -9.26 2.53 3.93
C THR A 17 -7.97 1.70 3.87
N PHE A 18 -6.83 2.39 3.74
CA PHE A 18 -5.52 1.75 3.67
C PHE A 18 -4.90 1.63 5.07
N GLU A 19 -4.41 0.44 5.39
CA GLU A 19 -3.90 0.08 6.72
C GLU A 19 -2.38 -0.14 6.73
N ASP A 20 -1.81 -0.58 5.61
CA ASP A 20 -0.37 -0.92 5.49
C ASP A 20 0.10 -0.71 4.04
N LEU A 21 1.39 -0.93 3.81
CA LEU A 21 2.04 -0.86 2.51
C LEU A 21 2.67 -2.21 2.14
N THR A 22 2.68 -2.55 0.85
CA THR A 22 3.49 -3.65 0.33
C THR A 22 4.98 -3.27 0.28
N HIS A 23 5.85 -4.24 0.00
CA HIS A 23 7.28 -3.99 -0.18
C HIS A 23 7.56 -2.93 -1.27
N GLU A 24 6.76 -2.96 -2.33
CA GLU A 24 6.83 -2.03 -3.46
C GLU A 24 6.13 -0.68 -3.20
N GLY A 25 5.51 -0.50 -2.03
CA GLY A 25 4.81 0.74 -1.67
C GLY A 25 3.39 0.87 -2.19
N ASN A 26 2.72 -0.25 -2.50
CA ASN A 26 1.29 -0.21 -2.78
C ASN A 26 0.49 -0.19 -1.48
N GLY A 27 -0.56 0.61 -1.42
CA GLY A 27 -1.53 0.62 -0.32
C GLY A 27 -2.22 -0.75 -0.19
N VAL A 28 -2.39 -1.19 1.04
CA VAL A 28 -3.11 -2.40 1.41
C VAL A 28 -4.35 -2.03 2.18
N GLY A 29 -5.52 -2.32 1.62
CA GLY A 29 -6.80 -2.27 2.33
C GLY A 29 -7.49 -3.63 2.28
N LYS A 30 -8.51 -3.84 3.11
CA LYS A 30 -9.26 -5.10 3.13
C LYS A 30 -10.76 -4.85 2.98
N VAL A 31 -11.41 -5.66 2.15
CA VAL A 31 -12.88 -5.77 2.06
C VAL A 31 -13.25 -7.13 2.62
N ASP A 32 -13.97 -7.18 3.75
CA ASP A 32 -14.32 -8.44 4.43
C ASP A 32 -13.13 -9.39 4.64
N GLY A 33 -11.97 -8.83 5.03
CA GLY A 33 -10.73 -9.57 5.23
C GLY A 33 -9.99 -9.97 3.94
N TYR A 34 -10.54 -9.68 2.76
CA TYR A 34 -9.89 -9.89 1.47
C TYR A 34 -9.00 -8.70 1.10
N PRO A 35 -7.67 -8.89 0.99
CA PRO A 35 -6.75 -7.79 0.72
C PRO A 35 -6.82 -7.31 -0.73
N LEU A 36 -6.86 -5.99 -0.88
CA LEU A 36 -6.70 -5.27 -2.13
C LEU A 36 -5.39 -4.48 -2.10
N PHE A 37 -4.57 -4.70 -3.15
CA PHE A 37 -3.35 -3.95 -3.38
C PHE A 37 -3.61 -2.82 -4.36
N VAL A 38 -3.35 -1.59 -3.95
CA VAL A 38 -3.70 -0.41 -4.73
C VAL A 38 -2.48 0.52 -4.83
N PRO A 39 -1.95 0.74 -6.03
CA PRO A 39 -0.88 1.71 -6.22
C PRO A 39 -1.31 3.11 -5.75
N TYR A 40 -0.35 3.84 -5.19
CA TYR A 40 -0.49 5.23 -4.75
C TYR A 40 -1.38 5.49 -3.52
N GLY A 41 -1.89 4.45 -2.86
CA GLY A 41 -2.63 4.57 -1.60
C GLY A 41 -1.70 4.55 -0.39
N LEU A 42 -1.95 5.42 0.58
CA LEU A 42 -1.13 5.54 1.80
C LEU A 42 -1.91 5.09 3.04
N PRO A 43 -1.25 4.46 4.03
CA PRO A 43 -1.84 4.21 5.34
C PRO A 43 -2.50 5.45 5.94
N GLY A 44 -3.69 5.24 6.52
CA GLY A 44 -4.51 6.32 7.09
C GLY A 44 -5.41 7.04 6.09
N GLU A 45 -5.37 6.68 4.80
CA GLU A 45 -6.23 7.26 3.78
C GLU A 45 -7.48 6.45 3.49
N THR A 46 -8.53 7.15 3.10
CA THR A 46 -9.73 6.56 2.52
C THR A 46 -9.91 7.03 1.08
N ALA A 47 -10.12 6.09 0.16
CA ALA A 47 -10.25 6.37 -1.26
C ALA A 47 -11.35 5.53 -1.91
N THR A 48 -11.93 6.08 -2.97
CA THR A 48 -12.76 5.32 -3.92
C THR A 48 -11.84 4.51 -4.82
N VAL A 49 -11.91 3.19 -4.75
CA VAL A 49 -11.04 2.26 -5.47
C VAL A 49 -11.85 1.42 -6.46
N LYS A 50 -11.42 1.40 -7.72
CA LYS A 50 -11.94 0.46 -8.72
C LYS A 50 -11.14 -0.83 -8.71
N VAL A 51 -11.81 -1.96 -8.53
CA VAL A 51 -11.21 -3.29 -8.58
C VAL A 51 -10.83 -3.63 -10.02
N VAL A 52 -9.54 -3.78 -10.31
CA VAL A 52 -9.03 -4.05 -11.66
C VAL A 52 -8.78 -5.54 -11.92
N LYS A 53 -8.43 -6.29 -10.88
CA LYS A 53 -8.13 -7.73 -10.98
C LYS A 53 -8.46 -8.44 -9.67
N VAL A 54 -9.24 -9.51 -9.77
CA VAL A 54 -9.60 -10.36 -8.63
C VAL A 54 -8.86 -11.69 -8.77
N LYS A 55 -8.10 -12.10 -7.75
CA LYS A 55 -7.53 -13.45 -7.65
C LYS A 55 -8.20 -14.21 -6.50
N LYS A 56 -7.80 -15.47 -6.29
CA LYS A 56 -8.40 -16.33 -5.26
C LYS A 56 -8.31 -15.74 -3.83
N ASN A 57 -7.16 -15.16 -3.47
CA ASN A 57 -6.87 -14.75 -2.10
C ASN A 57 -6.65 -13.24 -1.93
N PHE A 58 -6.55 -12.49 -3.02
CA PHE A 58 -6.27 -11.05 -3.02
C PHE A 58 -6.63 -10.43 -4.37
N GLY A 59 -6.85 -9.12 -4.37
CA GLY A 59 -7.15 -8.37 -5.58
C GLY A 59 -6.20 -7.19 -5.78
N PHE A 60 -6.37 -6.53 -6.91
CA PHE A 60 -5.73 -5.28 -7.24
C PHE A 60 -6.78 -4.23 -7.54
N GLY A 61 -6.53 -3.01 -7.09
CA GLY A 61 -7.37 -1.86 -7.36
C GLY A 61 -6.60 -0.71 -8.01
N LYS A 62 -7.34 0.29 -8.45
CA LYS A 62 -6.84 1.60 -8.85
C LYS A 62 -7.65 2.67 -8.12
N ILE A 63 -6.97 3.66 -7.54
CA ILE A 63 -7.62 4.83 -6.95
C ILE A 63 -8.32 5.61 -8.07
N LEU A 64 -9.61 5.89 -7.87
CA LEU A 64 -10.38 6.83 -8.67
C LEU A 64 -10.33 8.23 -8.05
N GLU A 65 -10.47 8.29 -6.72
CA GLU A 65 -10.54 9.53 -5.97
C GLU A 65 -10.07 9.27 -4.52
N VAL A 66 -9.26 10.16 -3.97
CA VAL A 66 -8.89 10.16 -2.54
C VAL A 66 -9.94 11.00 -1.82
N LYS A 67 -10.65 10.41 -0.85
CA LYS A 67 -11.67 11.10 -0.05
C LYS A 67 -11.06 11.77 1.16
N GLU A 68 -10.20 11.04 1.86
CA GLU A 68 -9.47 11.52 3.03
C GLU A 68 -7.98 11.23 2.79
N ALA A 69 -7.19 12.29 2.63
CA ALA A 69 -5.76 12.20 2.39
C ALA A 69 -4.99 12.07 3.71
N SER A 70 -3.87 11.35 3.66
CA SER A 70 -2.97 11.21 4.79
C SER A 70 -2.16 12.48 4.93
N GLU A 71 -1.75 12.80 6.16
CA GLU A 71 -0.84 13.92 6.44
C GLU A 71 0.52 13.75 5.71
N ASP A 72 0.88 12.50 5.40
CA ASP A 72 2.09 12.17 4.64
C ASP A 72 1.90 12.23 3.12
N ARG A 73 0.70 12.53 2.60
CA ARG A 73 0.50 12.69 1.16
C ARG A 73 1.15 13.99 0.69
N VAL A 74 2.01 13.87 -0.32
CA VAL A 74 2.63 15.02 -1.00
C VAL A 74 2.36 14.97 -2.50
N GLU A 75 2.38 16.14 -3.14
CA GLU A 75 2.38 16.22 -4.59
C GLU A 75 3.76 15.75 -5.12
N PRO A 76 3.81 14.73 -5.99
CA PRO A 76 5.06 14.26 -6.54
C PRO A 76 5.78 15.37 -7.33
N PRO A 77 7.09 15.60 -7.12
CA PRO A 77 7.82 16.66 -7.82
C PRO A 77 8.06 16.38 -9.32
N CYS A 78 7.70 15.18 -9.79
CA CYS A 78 7.86 14.76 -11.19
C CYS A 78 6.50 14.70 -11.88
N ASP A 79 6.30 15.53 -12.91
CA ASP A 79 5.03 15.64 -13.65
C ASP A 79 4.58 14.31 -14.31
N VAL A 80 5.51 13.41 -14.60
CA VAL A 80 5.25 12.11 -15.24
C VAL A 80 5.28 10.94 -14.25
N PHE A 81 5.27 11.20 -12.95
CA PHE A 81 5.37 10.19 -11.88
C PHE A 81 4.38 9.03 -12.07
N TYR A 82 3.11 9.32 -12.34
CA TYR A 82 2.06 8.32 -12.52
C TYR A 82 2.11 7.56 -13.86
N GLN A 83 2.98 7.94 -14.78
CA GLN A 83 3.07 7.37 -16.13
C GLN A 83 4.38 6.60 -16.36
N CYS A 84 5.49 7.12 -15.85
CA CYS A 84 6.84 6.61 -16.13
C CYS A 84 7.16 5.31 -15.38
N GLY A 85 6.70 5.17 -14.13
CA GLY A 85 6.95 3.98 -13.29
C GLY A 85 8.38 3.87 -12.73
N GLY A 86 9.27 4.82 -13.02
CA GLY A 86 10.64 4.83 -12.50
C GLY A 86 10.73 5.03 -10.99
N CYS A 87 9.89 5.90 -10.44
CA CYS A 87 9.77 6.11 -8.99
C CYS A 87 8.43 5.58 -8.49
N GLN A 88 8.42 4.98 -7.29
CA GLN A 88 7.21 4.38 -6.71
C GLN A 88 6.63 5.21 -5.56
N LEU A 89 7.45 5.98 -4.84
CA LEU A 89 7.09 6.55 -3.53
C LEU A 89 6.98 8.08 -3.49
N GLN A 90 7.11 8.79 -4.62
CA GLN A 90 7.15 10.26 -4.62
C GLN A 90 5.84 10.95 -4.16
N HIS A 91 4.76 10.19 -4.01
CA HIS A 91 3.49 10.65 -3.43
C HIS A 91 3.46 10.59 -1.90
N MET A 92 4.53 10.07 -1.28
CA MET A 92 4.74 9.98 0.18
C MET A 92 5.74 11.05 0.63
N SER A 93 5.51 11.61 1.81
CA SER A 93 6.47 12.44 2.53
C SER A 93 7.80 11.70 2.66
N TYR A 94 8.91 12.44 2.71
CA TYR A 94 10.23 11.83 2.81
C TYR A 94 10.37 11.02 4.11
N GLN A 95 9.80 11.52 5.22
CA GLN A 95 9.82 10.82 6.49
C GLN A 95 9.09 9.47 6.41
N MET A 96 7.89 9.44 5.81
CA MET A 96 7.16 8.19 5.60
C MET A 96 7.94 7.18 4.75
N GLN A 97 8.70 7.64 3.74
CA GLN A 97 9.55 6.75 2.94
C GLN A 97 10.65 6.09 3.79
N LEU A 98 11.25 6.83 4.72
CA LEU A 98 12.27 6.32 5.64
C LEU A 98 11.67 5.32 6.65
N ASP A 99 10.50 5.65 7.18
CA ASP A 99 9.78 4.82 8.15
C ASP A 99 9.30 3.51 7.49
N MET A 100 8.77 3.59 6.27
CA MET A 100 8.41 2.42 5.46
C MET A 100 9.60 1.49 5.27
N LYS A 101 10.77 2.01 4.87
CA LYS A 101 11.99 1.21 4.68
C LYS A 101 12.46 0.56 5.99
N GLN A 102 12.41 1.30 7.10
CA GLN A 102 12.78 0.76 8.41
C GLN A 102 11.82 -0.37 8.82
N LYS A 103 10.52 -0.16 8.65
CA LYS A 103 9.48 -1.17 8.92
C LYS A 103 9.71 -2.42 8.10
N GLN A 104 10.07 -2.32 6.82
CA GLN A 104 10.35 -3.48 5.98
C GLN A 104 11.51 -4.32 6.51
N VAL A 105 12.62 -3.68 6.90
CA VAL A 105 13.77 -4.40 7.49
C VAL A 105 13.34 -5.07 8.79
N LYS A 106 12.63 -4.36 9.66
CA LYS A 106 12.12 -4.89 10.93
C LYS A 106 11.18 -6.09 10.73
N ASP A 107 10.26 -5.99 9.77
CA ASP A 107 9.32 -7.05 9.43
C ASP A 107 10.05 -8.27 8.87
N ASN A 108 11.07 -8.09 8.04
CA ASN A 108 11.87 -9.20 7.51
C ASN A 108 12.70 -9.88 8.61
N MET A 109 13.33 -9.11 9.50
CA MET A 109 14.08 -9.65 10.64
C MET A 109 13.20 -10.50 11.54
N LYS A 110 11.98 -10.03 11.82
CA LYS A 110 10.99 -10.75 12.63
C LYS A 110 10.41 -11.98 11.92
N LYS A 111 9.86 -11.81 10.72
CA LYS A 111 9.04 -12.83 10.04
C LYS A 111 9.88 -13.91 9.35
N ILE A 112 11.02 -13.53 8.77
CA ILE A 112 11.89 -14.45 8.01
C ILE A 112 13.08 -14.88 8.88
N GLY A 113 13.71 -13.91 9.54
CA GLY A 113 14.89 -14.18 10.38
C GLY A 113 14.57 -14.78 11.75
N HIS A 114 13.33 -14.64 12.24
CA HIS A 114 12.94 -14.98 13.61
C HIS A 114 13.78 -14.24 14.68
N LEU A 115 14.26 -13.03 14.36
CA LEU A 115 15.15 -12.21 15.18
C LEU A 115 14.41 -10.97 15.71
N GLU A 116 13.41 -11.17 16.58
CA GLU A 116 12.57 -10.06 17.08
C GLU A 116 13.30 -9.08 18.00
N HIS A 117 14.39 -9.52 18.64
CA HIS A 117 15.14 -8.73 19.62
C HIS A 117 16.28 -7.89 19.00
N VAL A 118 16.55 -8.07 17.70
CA VAL A 118 17.62 -7.32 17.03
C VAL A 118 17.12 -5.90 16.74
N PRO A 119 17.81 -4.86 17.23
CA PRO A 119 17.41 -3.49 16.98
C PRO A 119 17.59 -3.14 15.50
N VAL A 120 16.55 -2.55 14.90
CA VAL A 120 16.60 -1.92 13.58
C VAL A 120 16.54 -0.42 13.77
N HIS A 121 17.69 0.24 13.60
CA HIS A 121 17.81 1.69 13.73
C HIS A 121 17.03 2.43 12.63
N PRO A 122 16.71 3.73 12.83
CA PRO A 122 16.08 4.55 11.81
C PRO A 122 16.84 4.52 10.48
N THR A 123 16.10 4.50 9.37
CA THR A 123 16.70 4.56 8.04
C THR A 123 17.43 5.90 7.88
N ILE A 124 18.69 5.85 7.43
CA ILE A 124 19.47 7.05 7.13
C ILE A 124 18.94 7.66 5.83
N GLY A 125 18.44 8.89 5.93
CA GLY A 125 18.04 9.71 4.78
C GLY A 125 19.18 10.60 4.26
N MET A 126 18.86 11.41 3.25
CA MET A 126 19.69 12.46 2.67
C MET A 126 19.33 13.83 3.24
#